data_AF-A0AAU7X6D2-F1
#
_entry.id   AF-A0AAU7X6D2-F1
#
_cell.length_a   1.000
_cell.length_b   1.000
_cell.length_c   1.000
_cell.angle_alpha   90.00
_cell.angle_beta   90.00
_cell.angle_gamma   90.00
#
_symmetry.space_group_name_H-M   'P 1'
#
loop_
_entity.id
_entity.type
_entity.pdbx_description
1 polymer ?
#
loop_
_entity_poly.entity_id
_entity_poly.type
_entity_poly.pdbx_seq_one_letter_code
_entity_poly.pdbx_strand_id
1 'polypeptide(L)'
;MRKVLYILSRLTDTDVEWLAAVGQRRQVSAGTVLIEEGAESTALIFVLDGEVSVSTAAVGHVTQLGVGEILGEISFVDKSPTSATVTATVTSQILAVDRALMMARLAEDPGFAARFYQAVAMFLAVRLRATTRRLGGAAPEPYDDLNLEMLDTVHVAGAHFDRLIKRLLGV
;
A
#
# COMPACT_ATOMS: atom_id res chain seq x y z
N MET A 1 -6.18 -2.51 -7.26
CA MET A 1 -7.03 -1.47 -6.64
C MET A 1 -6.07 -0.53 -5.93
N ARG A 2 -5.99 0.75 -6.26
CA ARG A 2 -4.93 1.63 -5.70
C ARG A 2 -5.09 1.80 -4.17
N LYS A 3 -4.42 0.94 -3.39
CA LYS A 3 -4.46 0.92 -1.91
C LYS A 3 -4.08 2.27 -1.30
N VAL A 4 -3.20 2.99 -1.97
CA VAL A 4 -2.76 4.33 -1.58
C VAL A 4 -3.93 5.31 -1.45
N LEU A 5 -5.02 5.11 -2.19
CA LEU A 5 -6.20 5.96 -2.07
C LEU A 5 -6.90 5.77 -0.71
N TYR A 6 -6.94 4.55 -0.18
CA TYR A 6 -7.50 4.28 1.14
C TYR A 6 -6.60 4.81 2.25
N ILE A 7 -5.28 4.57 2.13
CA ILE A 7 -4.33 4.94 3.16
C ILE A 7 -4.09 6.44 3.19
N LEU A 8 -3.72 7.06 2.07
CA LEU A 8 -3.43 8.48 2.04
C LEU A 8 -4.69 9.35 2.21
N SER A 9 -5.90 8.87 1.88
CA SER A 9 -7.12 9.66 2.11
C SER A 9 -7.37 10.01 3.58
N ARG A 10 -6.87 9.19 4.50
CA ARG A 10 -7.07 9.37 5.94
C ARG A 10 -5.88 10.00 6.64
N LEU A 11 -4.74 10.08 5.97
CA LEU A 11 -3.57 10.78 6.47
C LEU A 11 -3.74 12.29 6.28
N THR A 12 -3.19 13.06 7.19
CA THR A 12 -3.09 14.52 7.06
C THR A 12 -1.91 14.90 6.16
N ASP A 13 -1.88 16.16 5.72
CA ASP A 13 -0.76 16.73 4.98
C ASP A 13 0.59 16.49 5.69
N THR A 14 0.63 16.73 7.00
CA THR A 14 1.83 16.52 7.83
C THR A 14 2.25 15.06 7.89
N ASP A 15 1.30 14.13 7.91
CA ASP A 15 1.60 12.69 7.90
C ASP A 15 2.25 12.28 6.57
N VAL A 16 1.75 12.83 5.46
CA VAL A 16 2.26 12.56 4.11
C VAL A 16 3.65 13.17 3.92
N GLU A 17 3.85 14.40 4.41
CA GLU A 17 5.16 15.05 4.42
C GLU A 17 6.18 14.27 5.24
N TRP A 18 5.77 13.77 6.41
CA TRP A 18 6.62 12.93 7.23
C TRP A 18 7.00 11.64 6.50
N LEU A 19 6.04 10.93 5.88
CA LEU A 19 6.31 9.73 5.09
C LEU A 19 7.28 10.00 3.94
N ALA A 20 7.12 11.12 3.24
CA ALA A 20 8.02 11.52 2.16
C ALA A 20 9.42 11.89 2.67
N ALA A 21 9.54 12.44 3.89
CA ALA A 21 10.81 12.83 4.49
C ALA A 21 11.60 11.62 5.02
N VAL A 22 10.95 10.63 5.61
CA VAL A 22 11.61 9.45 6.20
C VAL A 22 11.73 8.28 5.21
N GLY A 23 10.85 8.23 4.22
CA GLY A 23 10.83 7.17 3.23
C GLY A 23 12.01 7.26 2.26
N GLN A 24 12.58 6.10 1.94
CA GLN A 24 13.67 6.01 0.99
C GLN A 24 13.11 5.72 -0.40
N ARG A 25 13.24 6.69 -1.30
CA ARG A 25 12.94 6.47 -2.71
C ARG A 25 14.01 5.59 -3.33
N ARG A 26 13.60 4.54 -4.03
CA ARG A 26 14.50 3.62 -4.74
C ARG A 26 13.96 3.32 -6.13
N GLN A 27 14.87 3.29 -7.10
CA GLN A 27 14.60 2.65 -8.38
C GLN A 27 15.00 1.17 -8.26
N VAL A 28 14.13 0.29 -8.73
CA VAL A 28 14.37 -1.16 -8.72
C VAL A 28 14.23 -1.71 -10.13
N SER A 29 15.14 -2.57 -10.54
CA SER A 29 15.10 -3.20 -11.87
C SER A 29 14.05 -4.32 -11.92
N ALA A 30 13.59 -4.66 -13.12
CA ALA A 30 12.79 -5.86 -13.34
C ALA A 30 13.50 -7.11 -12.75
N GLY A 31 12.72 -7.99 -12.11
CA GLY A 31 13.21 -9.17 -11.40
C GLY A 31 13.63 -8.92 -9.95
N THR A 32 13.66 -7.67 -9.47
CA THR A 32 14.00 -7.37 -8.07
C THR A 32 12.91 -7.89 -7.13
N VAL A 33 13.27 -8.76 -6.19
CA VAL A 33 12.38 -9.20 -5.11
C VAL A 33 12.28 -8.10 -4.06
N LEU A 34 11.06 -7.59 -3.86
CA LEU A 34 10.76 -6.53 -2.89
C LEU A 34 10.31 -7.11 -1.55
N ILE A 35 9.59 -8.22 -1.60
CA ILE A 35 9.13 -8.99 -0.45
C ILE A 35 9.31 -10.46 -0.78
N GLU A 36 9.85 -11.24 0.14
CA GLU A 36 9.97 -12.70 0.04
C GLU A 36 8.91 -13.34 0.94
N GLU A 37 8.23 -14.38 0.47
CA GLU A 37 7.25 -15.14 1.26
C GLU A 37 7.90 -15.78 2.51
N GLY A 38 7.21 -15.73 3.64
CA GLY A 38 7.67 -16.30 4.92
C GLY A 38 8.73 -15.47 5.64
N ALA A 39 9.18 -14.35 5.06
CA ALA A 39 10.13 -13.44 5.70
C ALA A 39 9.44 -12.49 6.70
N GLU A 40 10.23 -11.93 7.60
CA GLU A 40 9.75 -10.80 8.42
C GLU A 40 9.64 -9.54 7.57
N SER A 41 8.52 -8.82 7.69
CA SER A 41 8.34 -7.55 7.01
C SER A 41 9.25 -6.48 7.62
N THR A 42 10.19 -5.96 6.84
CA THR A 42 11.17 -4.96 7.29
C THR A 42 10.78 -3.53 6.92
N ALA A 43 9.85 -3.36 5.97
CA ALA A 43 9.40 -2.06 5.49
C ALA A 43 7.98 -2.12 4.92
N LEU A 44 7.31 -0.96 4.92
CA LEU A 44 6.15 -0.71 4.08
C LEU A 44 6.62 -0.12 2.76
N ILE A 45 6.18 -0.71 1.64
CA ILE A 45 6.62 -0.30 0.31
C ILE A 45 5.44 0.27 -0.47
N PHE A 46 5.59 1.49 -0.97
CA PHE A 46 4.63 2.15 -1.85
C PHE A 46 5.16 2.09 -3.28
N VAL A 47 4.34 1.59 -4.21
CA VAL A 47 4.67 1.60 -5.65
C VAL A 47 4.32 2.97 -6.22
N LEU A 48 5.33 3.76 -6.56
CA LEU A 48 5.19 5.11 -7.09
C LEU A 48 5.08 5.12 -8.62
N ASP A 49 5.78 4.19 -9.27
CA ASP A 49 5.76 3.98 -10.72
C ASP A 49 6.12 2.52 -11.03
N GLY A 50 5.64 2.00 -12.16
CA GLY A 50 5.89 0.63 -12.61
C GLY A 50 4.89 -0.43 -12.11
N GLU A 51 5.33 -1.68 -12.13
CA GLU A 51 4.49 -2.87 -11.90
C GLU A 51 5.26 -3.94 -11.11
N VAL A 52 4.51 -4.72 -10.32
CA VAL A 52 5.01 -5.84 -9.52
C VAL A 52 4.06 -7.04 -9.63
N SER A 53 4.61 -8.25 -9.58
CA SER A 53 3.85 -9.50 -9.49
C SER A 53 3.85 -10.04 -8.07
N VAL A 54 2.71 -10.55 -7.64
CA VAL A 54 2.55 -11.28 -6.38
C VAL A 54 2.45 -12.77 -6.69
N SER A 55 3.22 -13.59 -6.00
CA SER A 55 3.23 -15.04 -6.15
C SER A 55 3.41 -15.75 -4.81
N THR A 56 2.90 -16.97 -4.69
CA THR A 56 3.18 -17.85 -3.55
C THR A 56 3.76 -19.18 -4.00
N ALA A 57 4.45 -19.88 -3.09
CA ALA A 57 4.96 -21.22 -3.35
C ALA A 57 3.84 -22.23 -3.67
N ALA A 58 2.63 -22.02 -3.13
CA ALA A 58 1.52 -22.97 -3.26
C ALA A 58 0.78 -22.90 -4.60
N VAL A 59 0.61 -21.70 -5.17
CA VAL A 59 -0.21 -21.48 -6.39
C VAL A 59 0.54 -20.77 -7.51
N GLY A 60 1.80 -20.37 -7.30
CA GLY A 60 2.56 -19.59 -8.26
C GLY A 60 2.01 -18.17 -8.36
N HIS A 61 1.77 -17.69 -9.58
CA HIS A 61 1.28 -16.32 -9.80
C HIS A 61 -0.12 -16.11 -9.23
N VAL A 62 -0.28 -15.09 -8.38
CA VAL A 62 -1.57 -14.72 -7.76
C VAL A 62 -2.20 -13.53 -8.46
N THR A 63 -1.44 -12.45 -8.64
CA THR A 63 -1.93 -11.21 -9.28
C THR A 63 -0.76 -10.30 -9.68
N GLN A 64 -1.04 -9.33 -10.53
CA GLN A 64 -0.20 -8.15 -10.75
C GLN A 64 -0.75 -6.95 -9.98
N LEU A 65 0.15 -6.07 -9.56
CA LEU A 65 -0.11 -4.83 -8.83
C LEU A 65 0.72 -3.73 -9.49
N GLY A 66 0.23 -2.49 -9.45
CA GLY A 66 0.90 -1.35 -10.09
C GLY A 66 0.94 -0.12 -9.21
N VAL A 67 1.05 1.03 -9.84
CA VAL A 67 1.11 2.35 -9.19
C VAL A 67 -0.01 2.55 -8.18
N GLY A 68 0.35 3.07 -7.00
CA GLY A 68 -0.56 3.33 -5.89
C GLY A 68 -0.90 2.08 -5.08
N GLU A 69 -0.18 0.98 -5.25
CA GLU A 69 -0.26 -0.19 -4.40
C GLU A 69 0.71 -0.06 -3.22
N ILE A 70 0.32 -0.66 -2.10
CA ILE A 70 1.11 -0.72 -0.86
C ILE A 70 1.37 -2.20 -0.57
N LEU A 71 2.62 -2.53 -0.26
CA LEU A 71 3.09 -3.89 -0.08
C LEU A 71 3.56 -4.08 1.38
N GLY A 72 3.34 -5.29 1.90
CA GLY A 72 3.76 -5.66 3.26
C GLY A 72 2.83 -5.15 4.36
N GLU A 73 1.65 -4.61 4.00
CA GLU A 73 0.72 -3.93 4.91
C GLU A 73 0.12 -4.87 5.97
N ILE A 74 -0.16 -6.12 5.60
CA ILE A 74 -0.78 -7.09 6.51
C ILE A 74 0.23 -7.49 7.58
N SER A 75 1.38 -8.02 7.16
CA SER A 75 2.48 -8.42 8.03
C SER A 75 3.02 -7.29 8.89
N PHE A 76 2.91 -6.05 8.43
CA PHE A 76 3.23 -4.88 9.24
C PHE A 76 2.29 -4.75 10.45
N VAL A 77 0.98 -4.93 10.26
CA VAL A 77 -0.04 -4.76 11.30
C VAL A 77 -0.08 -5.92 12.28
N ASP A 78 -0.10 -7.15 11.80
CA ASP A 78 -0.29 -8.34 12.64
C ASP A 78 1.02 -8.99 13.10
N LYS A 79 2.17 -8.51 12.59
CA LYS A 79 3.52 -9.04 12.84
C LYS A 79 3.71 -10.49 12.37
N SER A 80 2.82 -11.00 11.53
CA SER A 80 2.98 -12.32 10.92
C SER A 80 4.03 -12.27 9.80
N PRO A 81 4.66 -13.41 9.47
CA PRO A 81 5.46 -13.53 8.26
C PRO A 81 4.67 -13.10 7.01
N THR A 82 5.40 -12.66 5.99
CA THR A 82 4.83 -12.27 4.69
C THR A 82 4.14 -13.45 4.01
N SER A 83 2.97 -13.20 3.44
CA SER A 83 2.11 -14.25 2.87
C SER A 83 2.39 -14.56 1.40
N ALA A 84 3.24 -13.76 0.74
CA ALA A 84 3.57 -13.91 -0.66
C ALA A 84 4.89 -13.21 -1.01
N THR A 85 5.53 -13.69 -2.06
CA THR A 85 6.65 -13.02 -2.71
C THR A 85 6.11 -11.93 -3.63
N VAL A 86 6.76 -10.77 -3.62
CA VAL A 86 6.47 -9.66 -4.52
C VAL A 86 7.73 -9.29 -5.29
N THR A 87 7.63 -9.29 -6.61
CA THR A 87 8.76 -9.06 -7.52
C THR A 87 8.41 -7.96 -8.52
N ALA A 88 9.33 -7.02 -8.76
CA ALA A 88 9.16 -6.03 -9.81
C ALA A 88 9.15 -6.70 -11.20
N THR A 89 8.12 -6.46 -12.01
CA THR A 89 8.01 -7.03 -13.37
C THR A 89 8.66 -6.12 -14.41
N VAL A 90 8.75 -4.82 -14.11
CA VAL A 90 9.42 -3.80 -14.90
C VAL A 90 10.38 -2.99 -14.01
N THR A 91 11.14 -2.08 -14.60
CA THR A 91 11.85 -1.08 -13.79
C THR A 91 10.82 -0.18 -13.11
N SER A 92 10.87 -0.11 -11.79
CA SER A 92 9.84 0.53 -10.97
C SER A 92 10.44 1.55 -10.01
N GLN A 93 9.65 2.53 -9.59
CA GLN A 93 9.99 3.48 -8.54
C GLN A 93 9.18 3.14 -7.30
N ILE A 94 9.85 3.03 -6.15
CA ILE A 94 9.20 2.71 -4.88
C ILE A 94 9.60 3.71 -3.80
N LEU A 95 8.73 3.88 -2.81
CA LEU A 95 9.07 4.47 -1.51
C LEU A 95 9.08 3.35 -0.47
N ALA A 96 10.24 3.08 0.14
CA ALA A 96 10.35 2.15 1.26
C ALA A 96 10.40 2.93 2.58
N VAL A 97 9.42 2.70 3.44
CA VAL A 97 9.38 3.25 4.80
C VAL A 97 9.76 2.15 5.77
N ASP A 98 10.89 2.36 6.46
CA ASP A 98 11.42 1.39 7.43
C ASP A 98 10.41 1.10 8.55
N ARG A 99 10.30 -0.17 8.92
CA ARG A 99 9.34 -0.61 9.94
C ARG A 99 9.62 0.01 11.30
N ALA A 100 10.89 0.15 11.71
CA ALA A 100 11.23 0.74 13.00
C ALA A 100 10.84 2.22 13.08
N LEU A 101 11.07 2.98 11.99
CA LEU A 101 10.64 4.38 11.91
C LEU A 101 9.11 4.52 11.98
N MET A 102 8.39 3.65 11.27
CA MET A 102 6.93 3.65 11.33
C MET A 102 6.42 3.27 12.71
N MET A 103 6.99 2.24 13.35
CA MET A 103 6.65 1.84 14.72
C MET A 103 6.91 2.96 15.73
N ALA A 104 8.04 3.66 15.61
CA ALA A 104 8.35 4.81 16.47
C ALA A 104 7.31 5.92 16.30
N ARG A 105 6.94 6.25 15.06
CA ARG A 105 5.92 7.27 14.79
C ARG A 105 4.54 6.89 15.33
N LEU A 106 4.15 5.63 15.18
CA LEU A 106 2.89 5.11 15.71
C LEU A 106 2.83 5.15 17.25
N ALA A 107 3.98 5.00 17.91
CA ALA A 107 4.07 5.10 19.37
C ALA A 107 4.10 6.55 19.87
N GLU A 108 4.72 7.46 19.11
CA GLU A 108 4.88 8.88 19.46
C GLU A 108 3.60 9.70 19.20
N ASP A 109 2.90 9.43 18.09
CA ASP A 109 1.73 10.19 17.65
C ASP A 109 0.48 9.27 17.59
N PRO A 110 -0.35 9.26 18.66
CA PRO A 110 -1.60 8.52 18.68
C PRO A 110 -2.58 8.92 17.58
N GLY A 111 -2.53 10.17 17.12
CA GLY A 111 -3.37 10.66 16.02
C GLY A 111 -2.96 10.03 14.69
N PHE A 112 -1.66 10.00 14.40
CA PHE A 112 -1.12 9.28 13.24
C PHE A 112 -1.50 7.80 13.30
N ALA A 113 -1.33 7.16 14.46
CA ALA A 113 -1.69 5.77 14.66
C ALA A 113 -3.17 5.49 14.39
N ALA A 114 -4.07 6.31 14.94
CA ALA A 114 -5.50 6.16 14.72
C ALA A 114 -5.85 6.26 13.22
N ARG A 115 -5.32 7.27 12.51
CA ARG A 115 -5.55 7.48 11.07
C ARG A 115 -4.99 6.31 10.24
N PHE A 116 -3.76 5.89 10.52
CA PHE A 116 -3.10 4.79 9.82
C PHE A 116 -3.85 3.46 10.00
N TYR A 117 -4.14 3.06 11.24
CA TYR A 117 -4.84 1.80 11.50
C TYR A 117 -6.28 1.82 11.00
N GLN A 118 -6.99 2.95 11.10
CA GLN A 118 -8.32 3.08 10.52
C GLN A 118 -8.30 2.88 9.00
N ALA A 119 -7.30 3.45 8.31
CA ALA A 119 -7.15 3.26 6.89
C ALA A 119 -6.87 1.80 6.51
N VAL A 120 -5.96 1.12 7.22
CA VAL A 120 -5.68 -0.29 6.97
C VAL A 120 -6.92 -1.15 7.24
N ALA A 121 -7.64 -0.91 8.34
CA ALA A 121 -8.87 -1.63 8.67
C ALA A 121 -9.95 -1.46 7.59
N MET A 122 -10.15 -0.23 7.09
CA MET A 122 -11.10 0.05 6.02
C MET A 122 -10.71 -0.69 4.73
N PHE A 123 -9.44 -0.63 4.34
CA PHE A 123 -8.93 -1.34 3.18
C PHE A 123 -9.13 -2.85 3.29
N LEU A 124 -8.77 -3.46 4.42
CA LEU A 124 -8.94 -4.90 4.63
C LEU A 124 -10.41 -5.31 4.65
N ALA A 125 -11.31 -4.48 5.19
CA ALA A 125 -12.75 -4.72 5.14
C ALA A 125 -13.29 -4.73 3.70
N VAL A 126 -12.88 -3.77 2.87
CA VAL A 126 -13.24 -3.72 1.43
C VAL A 126 -12.72 -4.96 0.71
N ARG A 127 -11.45 -5.32 0.92
CA ARG A 127 -10.83 -6.49 0.30
C ARG A 127 -11.52 -7.79 0.72
N LEU A 128 -11.88 -7.93 1.99
CA LEU A 128 -12.59 -9.10 2.49
C LEU A 128 -13.97 -9.23 1.82
N ARG A 129 -14.75 -8.16 1.77
CA ARG A 129 -16.06 -8.16 1.07
C ARG A 129 -15.91 -8.56 -0.40
N ALA A 130 -14.92 -8.00 -1.10
CA ALA A 130 -14.65 -8.35 -2.49
C ALA A 130 -14.29 -9.84 -2.64
N THR A 131 -13.48 -10.38 -1.73
CA THR A 131 -13.09 -11.81 -1.73
C THR A 131 -14.27 -12.72 -1.44
N THR A 132 -15.07 -12.40 -0.41
CA THR A 132 -16.27 -13.17 -0.05
C THR A 132 -17.29 -13.20 -1.19
N ARG A 133 -17.49 -12.08 -1.91
CA ARG A 133 -18.39 -12.04 -3.08
C ARG A 133 -17.90 -12.94 -4.21
N ARG A 134 -16.59 -12.95 -4.50
CA ARG A 134 -15.99 -13.81 -5.53
C ARG A 134 -16.16 -15.30 -5.19
N LEU A 135 -15.98 -15.67 -3.93
CA LEU A 135 -16.21 -17.04 -3.47
C LEU A 135 -17.69 -17.42 -3.50
N GLY A 136 -18.60 -16.45 -3.33
CA GLY A 136 -20.05 -16.64 -3.40
C GLY A 136 -20.66 -16.71 -4.81
N GLY A 137 -19.86 -16.68 -5.87
CA GLY A 137 -20.33 -16.81 -7.26
C GLY A 137 -21.04 -15.57 -7.83
N ALA A 138 -20.98 -14.42 -7.16
CA ALA A 138 -21.52 -13.17 -7.70
C ALA A 138 -20.65 -12.70 -8.89
N ALA A 139 -21.31 -12.26 -9.98
CA ALA A 139 -20.61 -11.66 -11.12
C ALA A 139 -19.83 -10.42 -10.66
N PRO A 140 -18.63 -10.15 -11.23
CA PRO A 140 -17.93 -8.90 -10.97
C PRO A 140 -18.80 -7.74 -11.50
N GLU A 141 -19.44 -6.99 -10.60
CA GLU A 141 -20.05 -5.71 -10.94
C GLU A 141 -18.97 -4.78 -11.53
N PRO A 142 -19.19 -4.21 -12.72
CA PRO A 142 -18.26 -3.27 -13.31
C PRO A 142 -18.35 -1.98 -12.49
N TYR A 143 -17.33 -1.73 -11.68
CA TYR A 143 -17.20 -0.53 -10.85
C TYR A 143 -18.13 -0.47 -9.63
N ASP A 144 -17.75 -1.12 -8.52
CA ASP A 144 -18.12 -0.67 -7.17
C ASP A 144 -17.28 0.59 -6.80
N ASP A 145 -17.19 1.53 -7.75
CA ASP A 145 -16.38 2.75 -7.66
C ASP A 145 -17.10 3.74 -6.75
N LEU A 146 -16.42 4.03 -5.65
CA LEU A 146 -16.51 5.27 -4.91
C LEU A 146 -17.93 5.56 -4.40
N ASN A 147 -18.24 5.05 -3.20
CA ASN A 147 -19.20 5.72 -2.30
C ASN A 147 -19.02 7.24 -2.45
N LEU A 148 -20.08 8.05 -2.44
CA LEU A 148 -19.92 9.51 -2.55
C LEU A 148 -18.89 10.08 -1.55
N GLU A 149 -18.79 9.48 -0.36
CA GLU A 149 -17.73 9.77 0.62
C GLU A 149 -16.30 9.45 0.11
N MET A 150 -16.16 8.36 -0.64
CA MET A 150 -14.94 7.95 -1.32
C MET A 150 -14.59 8.84 -2.52
N LEU A 151 -15.54 9.48 -3.22
CA LEU A 151 -15.20 10.45 -4.27
C LEU A 151 -14.42 11.64 -3.69
N ASP A 152 -14.90 12.19 -2.57
CA ASP A 152 -14.20 13.26 -1.85
C ASP A 152 -12.86 12.77 -1.28
N THR A 153 -12.83 11.58 -0.66
CA THR A 153 -11.57 11.04 -0.14
C THR A 153 -10.58 10.61 -1.23
N VAL A 154 -11.04 10.27 -2.44
CA VAL A 154 -10.18 9.98 -3.59
C VAL A 154 -9.58 11.26 -4.16
N HIS A 155 -10.30 12.37 -4.16
CA HIS A 155 -9.71 13.66 -4.51
C HIS A 155 -8.59 14.05 -3.52
N VAL A 156 -8.84 13.90 -2.21
CA VAL A 156 -7.84 14.15 -1.16
C VAL A 156 -6.65 13.20 -1.28
N ALA A 157 -6.89 11.90 -1.45
CA ALA A 157 -5.82 10.92 -1.56
C ALA A 157 -5.00 11.07 -2.84
N GLY A 158 -5.64 11.44 -3.95
CA GLY A 158 -4.95 11.81 -5.19
C GLY A 158 -4.02 13.00 -4.95
N ALA A 159 -4.53 14.06 -4.30
CA ALA A 159 -3.71 15.22 -3.95
C ALA A 159 -2.56 14.88 -2.98
N HIS A 160 -2.76 13.97 -2.03
CA HIS A 160 -1.68 13.47 -1.16
C HIS A 160 -0.65 12.64 -1.92
N PHE A 161 -1.09 11.75 -2.81
CA PHE A 161 -0.19 10.93 -3.61
C PHE A 161 0.64 11.79 -4.57
N ASP A 162 0.01 12.76 -5.24
CA ASP A 162 0.68 13.71 -6.10
C ASP A 162 1.67 14.57 -5.32
N ARG A 163 1.31 15.03 -4.10
CA ARG A 163 2.23 15.79 -3.24
C ARG A 163 3.42 14.95 -2.79
N LEU A 164 3.18 13.69 -2.40
CA LEU A 164 4.24 12.75 -2.05
C LEU A 164 5.19 12.56 -3.24
N ILE A 165 4.67 12.35 -4.44
CA ILE A 165 5.46 12.24 -5.67
C ILE A 165 6.24 13.53 -5.96
N LYS A 166 5.60 14.70 -5.91
CA LYS A 166 6.22 16.02 -6.13
C LYS A 166 7.36 16.28 -5.16
N ARG A 167 7.13 16.05 -3.87
CA ARG A 167 8.15 16.19 -2.83
C ARG A 167 9.35 15.28 -3.08
N LEU A 168 9.09 14.03 -3.50
CA LEU A 168 10.14 13.06 -3.83
C LEU A 168 10.85 13.33 -5.16
N LEU A 169 10.23 14.09 -6.07
CA LEU A 169 10.83 14.54 -7.34
C LEU A 169 11.53 15.89 -7.23
N GLY A 170 11.32 16.64 -6.14
CA GLY A 170 11.86 17.98 -5.96
C GLY A 170 11.22 19.03 -6.88
N VAL A 171 9.96 18.81 -7.31
CA VAL A 171 9.19 19.67 -8.24
C VAL A 171 7.95 20.22 -7.55
#